data_AF-A0A6L7WPU6-F1
#
_entry.id   AF-A0A6L7WPU6-F1
#
_cell.length_a   1.000
_cell.length_b   1.000
_cell.length_c   1.000
_cell.angle_alpha   90.00
_cell.angle_beta   90.00
_cell.angle_gamma   90.00
#
_symmetry.space_group_name_H-M   'P 1'
#
loop_
_entity.id
_entity.type
_entity.pdbx_description
1 polymer ?
#
loop_
_entity_poly.entity_id
_entity_poly.type
_entity_poly.pdbx_seq_one_letter_code
_entity_poly.pdbx_strand_id
1 'polypeptide(L)'
;MMQALAEFRRLSRLLIVKDLPDRDVGWIAWQLRAIYREIPELALTVEDVQETFDLDRDTCEIVMRALTDAGFLEPDGSSLRLAV
;
A
#
# COMPACT_ATOMS: atom_id res chain seq x y z
N MET A 1 2.01 -2.63 -16.01
CA MET A 1 2.69 -2.20 -14.76
C MET A 1 2.79 -0.67 -14.62
N MET A 2 3.32 0.08 -15.60
CA MET A 2 3.49 1.55 -15.49
C MET A 2 2.18 2.34 -15.20
N GLN A 3 1.02 1.89 -15.69
CA GLN A 3 -0.26 2.59 -15.47
C GLN A 3 -0.83 2.37 -14.05
N ALA A 4 -0.74 1.15 -13.50
CA ALA A 4 -1.28 0.83 -12.17
C ALA A 4 -0.54 1.58 -11.05
N LEU A 5 0.79 1.68 -11.14
CA LEU A 5 1.59 2.44 -10.17
C LEU A 5 1.31 3.95 -10.24
N ALA A 6 1.10 4.48 -11.45
CA ALA A 6 0.72 5.89 -11.62
C ALA A 6 -0.65 6.19 -11.00
N GLU A 7 -1.63 5.29 -11.19
CA GLU A 7 -2.96 5.44 -10.60
C GLU A 7 -2.93 5.25 -9.07
N PHE A 8 -2.14 4.31 -8.55
CA PHE A 8 -1.86 4.19 -7.11
C PHE A 8 -1.35 5.50 -6.50
N ARG A 9 -0.32 6.12 -7.11
CA ARG A 9 0.24 7.40 -6.65
C ARG A 9 -0.76 8.55 -6.75
N ARG A 10 -1.70 8.49 -7.70
CA ARG A 10 -2.78 9.46 -7.85
C ARG A 10 -3.84 9.30 -6.76
N LEU A 11 -4.36 8.09 -6.56
CA LEU A 11 -5.36 7.78 -5.54
C LEU A 11 -4.83 8.09 -4.13
N SER A 12 -3.58 7.68 -3.86
CA SER A 12 -2.93 7.98 -2.57
C SER A 12 -2.88 9.49 -2.30
N ARG A 13 -2.54 10.32 -3.31
CA ARG A 13 -2.54 11.79 -3.15
C ARG A 13 -3.92 12.38 -2.93
N LEU A 14 -4.98 11.79 -3.49
CA LEU A 14 -6.35 12.24 -3.26
C LEU A 14 -6.86 11.85 -1.87
N LEU A 15 -6.39 10.73 -1.34
CA LEU A 15 -6.79 10.18 -0.04
C LEU A 15 -5.96 10.74 1.13
N ILE A 16 -4.75 11.23 0.86
CA ILE A 16 -3.93 12.01 1.81
C ILE A 16 -4.49 13.45 1.86
N VAL A 17 -5.67 13.60 2.46
CA VAL A 17 -6.23 14.91 2.82
C VAL A 17 -5.47 15.43 4.06
N LYS A 18 -4.99 16.67 3.97
CA LYS A 18 -4.31 17.42 5.05
C LYS A 18 -5.05 17.30 6.38
N ASP A 19 -4.30 17.07 7.45
CA ASP A 19 -4.73 16.93 8.86
C ASP A 19 -5.39 15.61 9.26
N LEU A 20 -4.58 14.55 9.40
CA LEU A 20 -4.94 13.34 10.15
C LEU A 20 -3.88 13.08 11.24
N PRO A 21 -4.27 13.02 12.52
CA PRO A 21 -3.35 12.77 13.62
C PRO A 21 -2.89 11.31 13.55
N ASP A 22 -1.57 11.14 13.58
CA ASP A 22 -0.82 9.88 13.53
C ASP A 22 -1.16 8.95 12.35
N ARG A 23 -0.28 8.92 11.34
CA ARG A 23 -0.23 7.87 10.29
C ARG A 23 0.16 6.54 10.93
N ASP A 24 -0.75 5.98 11.72
CA ASP A 24 -0.59 4.70 12.37
C ASP A 24 -0.65 3.56 11.33
N VAL A 25 -0.05 2.43 11.69
CA VAL A 25 0.01 1.20 10.88
C VAL A 25 -1.39 0.76 10.40
N GLY A 26 -2.41 0.88 11.25
CA GLY A 26 -3.79 0.54 10.92
C GLY A 26 -4.42 1.44 9.87
N TRP A 27 -4.19 2.75 9.92
CA TRP A 27 -4.66 3.68 8.89
C TRP A 27 -4.04 3.38 7.53
N ILE A 28 -2.72 3.14 7.49
CA ILE A 28 -2.01 2.82 6.24
C ILE A 28 -2.49 1.48 5.68
N ALA A 29 -2.66 0.46 6.53
CA ALA A 29 -3.20 -0.83 6.12
C ALA A 29 -4.61 -0.71 5.53
N TRP A 30 -5.46 0.16 6.12
CA TRP A 30 -6.80 0.44 5.59
C TRP A 30 -6.76 1.12 4.22
N GLN A 31 -5.87 2.12 4.04
CA GLN A 31 -5.68 2.82 2.77
C GLN A 31 -5.21 1.85 1.66
N LEU A 32 -4.19 1.04 1.95
CA LEU A 32 -3.70 0.04 0.99
C LEU A 32 -4.82 -0.92 0.59
N ARG A 33 -5.61 -1.43 1.54
CA ARG A 33 -6.76 -2.28 1.23
C ARG A 33 -7.76 -1.62 0.30
N ALA A 34 -8.07 -0.34 0.51
CA ALA A 34 -8.96 0.40 -0.38
C ALA A 34 -8.37 0.49 -1.80
N ILE A 35 -7.09 0.83 -1.93
CA ILE A 35 -6.45 0.98 -3.24
C ILE A 35 -6.32 -0.35 -3.99
N TYR A 36 -5.90 -1.44 -3.33
CA TYR A 36 -5.83 -2.75 -3.98
C TYR A 36 -7.20 -3.26 -4.46
N ARG A 37 -8.31 -2.82 -3.82
CA ARG A 37 -9.66 -3.14 -4.31
C ARG A 37 -10.05 -2.34 -5.54
N GLU A 38 -9.60 -1.09 -5.62
CA GLU A 38 -9.81 -0.24 -6.81
C GLU A 38 -8.90 -0.65 -7.98
N ILE A 39 -7.71 -1.20 -7.69
CA ILE A 39 -6.71 -1.64 -8.67
C ILE A 39 -6.25 -3.07 -8.33
N PRO A 40 -7.02 -4.12 -8.69
CA PRO A 40 -6.68 -5.50 -8.35
C PRO A 40 -5.38 -6.01 -8.97
N GLU A 41 -4.98 -5.49 -10.13
CA GLU A 41 -3.72 -5.82 -10.79
C GLU A 41 -2.49 -5.11 -10.20
N LEU A 42 -2.67 -4.33 -9.13
CA LEU A 42 -1.60 -3.61 -8.48
C LEU A 42 -0.63 -4.60 -7.84
N ALA A 43 0.67 -4.35 -8.06
CA ALA A 43 1.75 -5.05 -7.38
C ALA A 43 2.71 -4.00 -6.82
N LEU A 44 2.80 -3.88 -5.49
CA LEU A 44 3.65 -2.88 -4.83
C LEU A 44 4.85 -3.53 -4.16
N THR A 45 6.01 -2.90 -4.29
CA THR A 45 7.15 -3.16 -3.43
C THR A 45 7.03 -2.40 -2.12
N VAL A 46 7.88 -2.73 -1.13
CA VAL A 46 8.02 -1.92 0.09
C VAL A 46 8.47 -0.49 -0.26
N GLU A 47 9.34 -0.32 -1.25
CA GLU A 47 9.83 0.98 -1.71
C GLU A 47 8.70 1.85 -2.28
N ASP A 48 7.79 1.28 -3.07
CA ASP A 48 6.63 2.02 -3.60
C ASP A 48 5.74 2.60 -2.48
N VAL A 49 5.55 1.83 -1.41
CA VAL A 49 4.77 2.24 -0.23
C VAL A 49 5.53 3.32 0.54
N GLN A 50 6.83 3.13 0.75
CA GLN A 50 7.71 4.09 1.41
C GLN A 50 7.69 5.45 0.70
N GLU A 51 7.90 5.48 -0.61
CA GLU A 51 7.87 6.72 -1.41
C GLU A 51 6.50 7.40 -1.38
N THR A 52 5.42 6.62 -1.36
CA THR A 52 4.06 7.16 -1.49
C THR A 52 3.51 7.72 -0.18
N PHE A 53 3.82 7.05 0.94
CA PHE A 53 3.32 7.43 2.26
C PHE A 53 4.35 8.19 3.10
N ASP A 54 5.58 8.38 2.61
CA ASP A 54 6.69 9.05 3.29
C ASP A 54 6.90 8.48 4.71
N LEU A 55 7.18 7.17 4.75
CA LEU A 55 7.34 6.38 5.97
C LEU A 55 8.74 5.77 6.03
N ASP A 56 9.18 5.40 7.23
CA ASP A 56 10.37 4.56 7.35
C ASP A 56 10.10 3.14 6.85
N ARG A 57 11.18 2.47 6.45
CA ARG A 57 11.12 1.14 5.85
C ARG A 57 10.53 0.10 6.81
N ASP A 58 10.86 0.15 8.09
CA ASP A 58 10.40 -0.83 9.08
C ASP A 58 8.89 -0.75 9.25
N THR A 59 8.33 0.46 9.32
CA THR A 59 6.88 0.69 9.34
C THR A 59 6.20 0.14 8.09
N CYS A 60 6.75 0.38 6.89
CA CYS A 60 6.22 -0.19 5.65
C CYS A 60 6.25 -1.71 5.64
N GLU A 61 7.35 -2.32 6.09
CA GLU A 61 7.49 -3.78 6.20
C GLU A 61 6.46 -4.35 7.18
N ILE A 62 6.22 -3.71 8.33
CA ILE A 62 5.21 -4.11 9.31
C ILE A 62 3.81 -4.08 8.68
N VAL A 63 3.44 -3.00 7.99
CA VAL A 63 2.12 -2.87 7.34
C VAL A 63 1.93 -3.94 6.27
N MET A 64 2.90 -4.08 5.37
CA MET A 64 2.85 -5.03 4.25
C MET A 64 2.81 -6.47 4.75
N ARG A 65 3.59 -6.77 5.80
CA ARG A 65 3.54 -8.08 6.47
C ARG A 65 2.20 -8.34 7.13
N ALA A 66 1.63 -7.37 7.85
CA ALA A 66 0.32 -7.53 8.48
C ALA A 66 -0.79 -7.82 7.46
N LEU A 67 -0.72 -7.21 6.26
CA LEU A 67 -1.65 -7.49 5.17
C LEU A 67 -1.42 -8.88 4.54
N THR A 68 -0.18 -9.33 4.49
CA THR A 68 0.18 -10.67 4.00
C THR A 68 -0.23 -11.76 4.99
N ASP A 69 0.07 -11.57 6.28
CA ASP A 69 -0.31 -12.49 7.36
C ASP A 69 -1.84 -12.61 7.50
N ALA A 70 -2.57 -11.55 7.17
CA ALA A 70 -4.04 -11.56 7.09
C ALA A 70 -4.60 -12.23 5.82
N GLY A 71 -3.74 -12.70 4.91
CA GLY A 71 -4.12 -13.30 3.63
C GLY A 71 -4.73 -12.33 2.63
N PHE A 72 -4.53 -11.01 2.82
CA PHE A 72 -5.04 -9.99 1.89
C PHE A 72 -4.08 -9.76 0.73
N LEU A 73 -2.77 -9.81 1.00
CA LEU A 73 -1.74 -9.75 -0.03
C LEU A 73 -1.00 -11.08 -0.12
N GLU A 74 -0.46 -11.38 -1.30
CA GLU A 74 0.45 -12.50 -1.53
C GLU A 74 1.74 -12.02 -2.23
N PRO A 75 2.88 -12.72 -2.01
CA PRO A 75 4.12 -12.44 -2.72
C PRO A 75 4.01 -12.72 -4.22
N ASP A 76 4.50 -11.77 -5.03
CA ASP A 76 4.68 -11.91 -6.48
C ASP A 76 6.09 -11.40 -6.85
N GLY A 77 7.06 -12.30 -6.80
CA GLY A 77 8.48 -11.96 -6.96
C GLY A 77 8.97 -11.03 -5.85
N SER A 78 9.37 -9.80 -6.21
CA SER A 78 9.83 -8.77 -5.26
C SER A 78 8.71 -7.84 -4.80
N SER A 79 7.49 -8.03 -5.28
CA SER A 79 6.32 -7.20 -4.99
C SER A 79 5.26 -8.00 -4.23
N LEU A 80 4.27 -7.31 -3.69
CA LEU A 80 3.06 -7.91 -3.12
C LEU A 80 1.86 -7.51 -3.98
N ARG A 81 0.95 -8.46 -4.23
CA ARG A 81 -0.30 -8.23 -4.98
C ARG A 81 -1.51 -8.70 -4.18
N LEU A 82 -2.70 -8.35 -4.63
CA LEU A 82 -3.95 -8.83 -4.02
C LEU A 82 -4.02 -10.37 -4.08
N ALA A 83 -4.26 -11.01 -2.94
CA ALA A 83 -4.50 -12.46 -2.89
C ALA A 83 -5.91 -12.77 -3.44
N VAL A 84 -5.99 -13.72 -4.36
CA VAL A 84 -7.22 -14.09 -5.09
C VAL A 84 -7.78 -15.42 -4.59
#